data_AF-A0A2T6ZGC5-F1
#
_entry.id   AF-A0A2T6ZGC5-F1
#
_cell.length_a   1.000
_cell.length_b   1.000
_cell.length_c   1.000
_cell.angle_alpha   90.00
_cell.angle_beta   90.00
_cell.angle_gamma   90.00
#
_symmetry.space_group_name_H-M   'P 1'
#
loop_
_entity.id
_entity.type
_entity.pdbx_description
1 polymer ?
#
loop_
_entity_poly.entity_id
_entity_poly.type
_entity_poly.pdbx_seq_one_letter_code
_entity_poly.pdbx_strand_id
1 'polypeptide(L)'
;MFLSTDPLPAELVRTLTIFTDPFQKTANAFLSIPTVRENAFTRVCELHNTLEILSTVHEPISTLMQILGTRTSSGHEFASSSAQEYAREYLGFMLNAEFVLFEAYRIYGLRMNPSLAHWVDVCREYEAAGKQKKQQSGDDGSAKSSGVREEVLRIRVAFVKGILCEHGDRLAGLSPHEFASRGLEFVVDVESFTEALYEQGIYDAPIEGKKSLRGGSGGAGKGHGRELGVDAGASVGGSGCSSASGLTSGAQTPSNGRPSPLAQDTAAEVSTFLVRAMSEELRPNVVNSLLATLKSKPSLLTVYPLDFLSSPTLASLISNNPVLARGILLLLLFPPNTTATTANTTPTPPSTTTPPSPPSTSQRRQEILSSLSFLTPTLNALETINILITQTSALTKDETNLLIHNFLSNGTRSAEEMLDGEYRDGGSGKRAQVRQVQLLCLFVHSLLRAGVISLRDVYYEVQMLGVTFMNVKEARELWRAVSG
;
A
#
# COMPACT_ATOMS: atom_id res chain seq x y z
N MET A 1 2.29 -18.78 -2.29
CA MET A 1 0.98 -18.53 -2.90
C MET A 1 1.03 -17.36 -3.90
N PHE A 2 1.87 -17.50 -4.93
CA PHE A 2 2.07 -16.51 -5.99
C PHE A 2 0.71 -15.94 -6.48
N LEU A 3 0.60 -14.67 -6.87
CA LEU A 3 -0.50 -14.24 -7.76
C LEU A 3 -0.56 -15.26 -8.87
N SER A 4 -1.64 -16.02 -8.88
CA SER A 4 -1.84 -17.11 -9.81
C SER A 4 -1.86 -16.48 -11.20
N THR A 5 -0.76 -16.59 -11.94
CA THR A 5 -0.72 -16.32 -13.39
C THR A 5 -1.49 -17.40 -14.14
N ASP A 6 -1.91 -18.45 -13.44
CA ASP A 6 -2.74 -19.49 -13.98
C ASP A 6 -4.13 -18.94 -14.36
N PRO A 7 -4.71 -19.47 -15.43
CA PRO A 7 -6.09 -19.21 -15.75
C PRO A 7 -7.00 -19.80 -14.66
N LEU A 8 -8.22 -19.28 -14.61
CA LEU A 8 -9.26 -19.76 -13.72
C LEU A 8 -9.49 -21.28 -13.95
N PRO A 9 -9.59 -22.09 -12.88
CA PRO A 9 -9.84 -23.53 -13.01
C PRO A 9 -11.09 -23.83 -13.85
N ALA A 10 -11.03 -24.90 -14.66
CA ALA A 10 -12.09 -25.30 -15.59
C ALA A 10 -13.48 -25.36 -14.95
N GLU A 11 -13.59 -25.84 -13.71
CA GLU A 11 -14.86 -25.95 -12.98
C GLU A 11 -15.50 -24.58 -12.70
N LEU A 12 -14.67 -23.60 -12.36
CA LEU A 12 -15.11 -22.23 -12.14
C LEU A 12 -15.48 -21.56 -13.48
N VAL A 13 -14.72 -21.83 -14.53
CA VAL A 13 -15.03 -21.34 -15.89
C VAL A 13 -16.38 -21.85 -16.38
N ARG A 14 -16.73 -23.12 -16.14
CA ARG A 14 -18.05 -23.69 -16.47
C ARG A 14 -19.21 -22.97 -15.79
N THR A 15 -19.00 -22.49 -14.56
CA THR A 15 -20.04 -21.72 -13.86
C THR A 15 -20.29 -20.38 -14.56
N LEU A 16 -19.27 -19.81 -15.18
CA LEU A 16 -19.34 -18.50 -15.85
C LEU A 16 -19.77 -18.60 -17.32
N THR A 17 -19.75 -19.76 -17.97
CA THR A 17 -20.22 -19.92 -19.35
C THR A 17 -21.75 -19.98 -19.48
N ILE A 18 -22.49 -20.01 -18.36
CA ILE A 18 -23.96 -20.07 -18.35
C ILE A 18 -24.54 -18.82 -19.01
N PHE A 19 -25.14 -18.99 -20.19
CA PHE A 19 -25.59 -17.88 -21.04
C PHE A 19 -27.02 -17.38 -20.72
N THR A 20 -27.82 -18.19 -20.03
CA THR A 20 -29.26 -17.95 -19.84
C THR A 20 -29.64 -17.55 -18.42
N ASP A 21 -28.77 -17.77 -17.44
CA ASP A 21 -29.06 -17.39 -16.06
C ASP A 21 -28.83 -15.89 -15.83
N PRO A 22 -29.62 -15.24 -14.95
CA PRO A 22 -29.38 -13.86 -14.58
C PRO A 22 -27.98 -13.66 -13.97
N PHE A 23 -27.34 -12.53 -14.26
CA PHE A 23 -26.00 -12.19 -13.78
C PHE A 23 -25.85 -12.31 -12.27
N GLN A 24 -26.84 -11.84 -11.50
CA GLN A 24 -26.82 -11.97 -10.03
C GLN A 24 -26.83 -13.43 -9.58
N LYS A 25 -27.62 -14.27 -10.25
CA LYS A 25 -27.71 -15.69 -9.92
C LYS A 25 -26.37 -16.39 -10.17
N THR A 26 -25.75 -16.12 -11.32
CA THR A 26 -24.43 -16.65 -11.67
C THR A 26 -23.35 -16.16 -10.70
N ALA A 27 -23.33 -14.87 -10.37
CA ALA A 27 -22.37 -14.31 -9.43
C ALA A 27 -22.53 -14.87 -8.01
N ASN A 28 -23.76 -14.98 -7.51
CA ASN A 28 -24.03 -15.59 -6.21
C ASN A 28 -23.60 -17.06 -6.18
N ALA A 29 -23.86 -17.82 -7.26
CA ALA A 29 -23.42 -19.20 -7.37
C ALA A 29 -21.89 -19.30 -7.33
N PHE A 30 -21.19 -18.48 -8.11
CA PHE A 30 -19.73 -18.43 -8.16
C PHE A 30 -19.11 -18.07 -6.79
N LEU A 31 -19.57 -16.99 -6.17
CA LEU A 31 -19.04 -16.50 -4.89
C LEU A 31 -19.38 -17.42 -3.71
N SER A 32 -20.38 -18.30 -3.86
CA SER A 32 -20.74 -19.29 -2.83
C SER A 32 -19.88 -20.55 -2.86
N ILE A 33 -19.06 -20.76 -3.90
CA ILE A 33 -18.20 -21.95 -4.01
C ILE A 33 -17.15 -21.93 -2.88
N PRO A 34 -16.99 -22.99 -2.08
CA PRO A 34 -16.06 -23.00 -0.94
C PRO A 34 -14.62 -22.60 -1.30
N THR A 35 -14.09 -23.14 -2.40
CA THR A 35 -12.72 -22.82 -2.87
C THR A 35 -12.56 -21.38 -3.35
N VAL A 36 -13.66 -20.72 -3.72
CA VAL A 36 -13.70 -19.28 -4.00
C VAL A 36 -13.73 -18.51 -2.70
N ARG A 37 -14.57 -18.87 -1.73
CA ARG A 37 -14.64 -18.18 -0.43
C ARG A 37 -13.33 -18.24 0.35
N GLU A 38 -12.67 -19.39 0.35
CA GLU A 38 -11.39 -19.59 1.04
C GLU A 38 -10.26 -18.77 0.41
N ASN A 39 -10.33 -18.49 -0.90
CA ASN A 39 -9.26 -17.83 -1.65
C ASN A 39 -9.81 -16.74 -2.59
N ALA A 40 -10.73 -15.92 -2.09
CA ALA A 40 -11.53 -15.01 -2.94
C ALA A 40 -10.66 -14.08 -3.77
N PHE A 41 -9.62 -13.54 -3.15
CA PHE A 41 -8.64 -12.70 -3.82
C PHE A 41 -7.94 -13.45 -4.98
N THR A 42 -7.39 -14.63 -4.72
CA THR A 42 -6.71 -15.44 -5.75
C THR A 42 -7.65 -15.71 -6.93
N ARG A 43 -8.92 -16.03 -6.66
CA ARG A 43 -9.91 -16.28 -7.71
C ARG A 43 -10.26 -15.03 -8.51
N VAL A 44 -10.32 -13.86 -7.87
CA VAL A 44 -10.48 -12.58 -8.57
C VAL A 44 -9.28 -12.31 -9.48
N CYS A 45 -8.05 -12.57 -9.03
CA CYS A 45 -6.86 -12.42 -9.87
C CYS A 45 -6.85 -13.37 -11.07
N GLU A 46 -7.16 -14.66 -10.86
CA GLU A 46 -7.29 -15.64 -11.95
C GLU A 46 -8.38 -15.25 -12.94
N LEU A 47 -9.49 -14.67 -12.45
CA LEU A 47 -10.58 -14.18 -13.28
C LEU A 47 -10.13 -13.02 -14.17
N HIS A 48 -9.42 -12.05 -13.61
CA HIS A 48 -8.78 -10.95 -14.37
C HIS A 48 -7.82 -11.48 -15.44
N ASN A 49 -6.91 -12.38 -15.05
CA ASN A 49 -5.94 -12.98 -15.98
C ASN A 49 -6.64 -13.72 -17.13
N THR A 50 -7.69 -14.47 -16.81
CA THR A 50 -8.47 -15.20 -17.84
C THR A 50 -9.18 -14.23 -18.78
N LEU A 51 -9.77 -13.16 -18.27
CA LEU A 51 -10.38 -12.10 -19.08
C LEU A 51 -9.34 -11.45 -20.02
N GLU A 52 -8.16 -11.12 -19.52
CA GLU A 52 -7.08 -10.50 -20.29
C GLU A 52 -6.56 -11.43 -21.40
N ILE A 53 -6.29 -12.70 -21.08
CA ILE A 53 -5.86 -13.72 -22.05
C ILE A 53 -6.88 -13.85 -23.18
N LEU A 54 -8.17 -14.00 -22.84
CA LEU A 54 -9.23 -14.17 -23.83
C LEU A 54 -9.55 -12.88 -24.60
N SER A 55 -9.12 -11.73 -24.10
CA SER A 55 -9.27 -10.45 -24.82
C SER A 55 -8.18 -10.25 -25.86
N THR A 56 -6.97 -10.73 -25.58
CA THR A 56 -5.77 -10.43 -26.38
C THR A 56 -5.46 -11.51 -27.42
N VAL A 57 -5.83 -12.76 -27.17
CA VAL A 57 -5.56 -13.87 -28.08
C VAL A 57 -6.37 -13.78 -29.40
N HIS A 58 -5.78 -14.28 -30.49
CA HIS A 58 -6.40 -14.28 -31.82
C HIS A 58 -7.60 -15.23 -31.92
N GLU A 59 -7.53 -16.39 -31.24
CA GLU A 59 -8.57 -17.42 -31.23
C GLU A 59 -9.14 -17.66 -29.83
N PRO A 60 -9.91 -16.70 -29.28
CA PRO A 60 -10.33 -16.75 -27.88
C PRO A 60 -11.27 -17.92 -27.57
N ILE A 61 -12.08 -18.33 -28.55
CA ILE A 61 -12.95 -19.50 -28.41
C ILE A 61 -12.12 -20.77 -28.22
N SER A 62 -11.12 -21.01 -29.08
CA SER A 62 -10.21 -22.15 -28.98
C SER A 62 -9.49 -22.17 -27.62
N THR A 63 -9.02 -21.01 -27.16
CA THR A 63 -8.36 -20.87 -25.85
C THR A 63 -9.31 -21.15 -24.69
N LEU A 64 -10.56 -20.65 -24.73
CA LEU A 64 -11.56 -20.95 -23.70
C LEU A 64 -11.89 -22.44 -23.65
N MET A 65 -12.05 -23.10 -24.80
CA MET A 65 -12.26 -24.54 -24.89
C MET A 65 -11.10 -25.33 -24.29
N GLN A 66 -9.86 -24.90 -24.56
CA GLN A 66 -8.67 -25.50 -23.96
C GLN A 66 -8.69 -25.39 -22.43
N ILE A 67 -9.07 -24.24 -21.87
CA ILE A 67 -9.19 -24.04 -20.41
C ILE A 67 -10.28 -24.95 -19.83
N LEU A 68 -11.40 -25.14 -20.54
CA LEU A 68 -12.48 -26.06 -20.14
C LEU A 68 -12.08 -27.54 -20.21
N GLY A 69 -10.93 -27.85 -20.81
CA GLY A 69 -10.44 -29.21 -21.04
C GLY A 69 -11.14 -29.92 -22.19
N THR A 70 -11.90 -29.21 -23.03
CA THR A 70 -12.54 -29.80 -24.21
C THR A 70 -11.47 -30.00 -25.28
N ARG A 71 -11.22 -31.26 -25.66
CA ARG A 71 -10.27 -31.58 -26.73
C ARG A 71 -10.87 -31.13 -28.06
N THR A 72 -10.39 -30.01 -28.59
CA THR A 72 -10.64 -29.64 -29.99
C THR A 72 -9.95 -30.68 -30.86
N SER A 73 -10.70 -31.62 -31.43
CA SER A 73 -10.17 -32.53 -32.45
C SER A 73 -9.72 -31.70 -33.63
N SER A 74 -8.41 -31.47 -33.72
CA SER A 74 -7.75 -30.70 -34.78
C SER A 74 -8.00 -31.39 -36.13
N GLY A 75 -8.97 -30.91 -36.91
CA GLY A 75 -9.10 -31.33 -38.31
C GLY A 75 -10.51 -31.53 -38.86
N HIS A 76 -11.58 -31.34 -38.09
CA HIS A 76 -12.94 -31.37 -38.65
C HIS A 76 -13.53 -29.97 -38.73
N GLU A 77 -13.96 -29.57 -39.93
CA GLU A 77 -14.73 -28.35 -40.18
C GLU A 77 -15.83 -28.19 -39.12
N PHE A 78 -15.77 -27.10 -38.36
CA PHE A 78 -16.80 -26.77 -37.38
C PHE A 78 -18.13 -26.62 -38.13
N ALA A 79 -19.07 -27.53 -37.86
CA ALA A 79 -20.45 -27.33 -38.29
C ALA A 79 -20.92 -25.96 -37.79
N SER A 80 -21.60 -25.19 -38.63
CA SER A 80 -22.00 -23.81 -38.33
C SER A 80 -22.78 -23.67 -37.02
N SER A 81 -23.46 -24.74 -36.58
CA SER A 81 -24.18 -24.78 -35.29
C SER A 81 -23.25 -24.76 -34.08
N SER A 82 -22.11 -25.45 -34.11
CA SER A 82 -21.19 -25.50 -32.97
C SER A 82 -20.42 -24.20 -32.81
N ALA A 83 -20.07 -23.54 -33.91
CA ALA A 83 -19.44 -22.22 -33.89
C ALA A 83 -20.30 -21.18 -33.15
N GLN A 84 -21.62 -21.21 -33.36
CA GLN A 84 -22.55 -20.31 -32.67
C GLN A 84 -22.67 -20.64 -31.18
N GLU A 85 -22.66 -21.91 -30.81
CA GLU A 85 -22.71 -22.35 -29.42
C GLU A 85 -21.45 -21.90 -28.65
N TYR A 86 -20.26 -22.12 -29.22
CA TYR A 86 -19.02 -21.66 -28.60
C TYR A 86 -18.90 -20.14 -28.49
N ALA A 87 -19.45 -19.41 -29.47
CA ALA A 87 -19.55 -17.95 -29.38
C ALA A 87 -20.43 -17.50 -28.20
N ARG A 88 -21.52 -18.23 -27.91
CA ARG A 88 -22.39 -17.97 -26.76
C ARG A 88 -21.69 -18.29 -25.45
N GLU A 89 -20.96 -19.40 -25.36
CA GLU A 89 -20.18 -19.73 -24.16
C GLU A 89 -19.10 -18.69 -23.89
N TYR A 90 -18.39 -18.26 -24.94
CA TYR A 90 -17.39 -17.20 -24.84
C TYR A 90 -18.02 -15.88 -24.36
N LEU A 91 -19.12 -15.45 -24.98
CA LEU A 91 -19.81 -14.24 -24.55
C LEU A 91 -20.36 -14.36 -23.12
N GLY A 92 -20.95 -15.51 -22.77
CA GLY A 92 -21.43 -15.81 -21.43
C GLY A 92 -20.34 -15.67 -20.39
N PHE A 93 -19.18 -16.28 -20.64
CA PHE A 93 -18.00 -16.14 -19.79
C PHE A 93 -17.60 -14.68 -19.59
N MET A 94 -17.41 -13.93 -20.69
CA MET A 94 -16.95 -12.54 -20.61
C MET A 94 -17.89 -11.68 -19.77
N LEU A 95 -19.21 -11.76 -20.01
CA LEU A 95 -20.16 -10.91 -19.31
C LEU A 95 -20.36 -11.32 -17.84
N ASN A 96 -20.45 -12.62 -17.56
CA ASN A 96 -20.59 -13.12 -16.19
C ASN A 96 -19.33 -12.80 -15.36
N ALA A 97 -18.13 -12.93 -15.93
CA ALA A 97 -16.88 -12.59 -15.27
C ALA A 97 -16.81 -11.11 -14.87
N GLU A 98 -17.15 -10.19 -15.78
CA GLU A 98 -17.20 -8.75 -15.47
C GLU A 98 -18.21 -8.45 -14.35
N PHE A 99 -19.37 -9.12 -14.35
CA PHE A 99 -20.36 -8.93 -13.29
C PHE A 99 -19.92 -9.52 -11.95
N VAL A 100 -19.19 -10.65 -11.94
CA VAL A 100 -18.59 -11.20 -10.71
C VAL A 100 -17.57 -10.22 -10.11
N LEU A 101 -16.74 -9.59 -10.93
CA LEU A 101 -15.79 -8.56 -10.47
C LEU A 101 -16.50 -7.34 -9.87
N PHE A 102 -17.65 -6.96 -10.44
CA PHE A 102 -18.50 -5.93 -9.87
C PHE A 102 -19.10 -6.37 -8.52
N GLU A 103 -19.73 -7.53 -8.47
CA GLU A 103 -20.46 -8.00 -7.29
C GLU A 103 -19.54 -8.30 -6.10
N ALA A 104 -18.36 -8.87 -6.36
CA ALA A 104 -17.37 -9.22 -5.33
C ALA A 104 -16.93 -8.00 -4.49
N TYR A 105 -16.96 -6.80 -5.06
CA TYR A 105 -16.52 -5.56 -4.42
C TYR A 105 -17.60 -4.48 -4.39
N ARG A 106 -18.88 -4.85 -4.62
CA ARG A 106 -19.99 -3.90 -4.67
C ARG A 106 -20.12 -3.07 -3.40
N ILE A 107 -19.79 -3.65 -2.24
CA ILE A 107 -19.86 -2.99 -0.93
C ILE A 107 -18.97 -1.74 -0.80
N TYR A 108 -17.91 -1.64 -1.60
CA TYR A 108 -16.98 -0.51 -1.58
C TYR A 108 -17.41 0.64 -2.49
N GLY A 109 -18.44 0.43 -3.32
CA GLY A 109 -18.84 1.36 -4.36
C GLY A 109 -17.92 1.35 -5.59
N LEU A 110 -18.42 1.88 -6.71
CA LEU A 110 -17.73 1.80 -8.00
C LEU A 110 -16.37 2.51 -8.00
N ARG A 111 -16.29 3.71 -7.39
CA ARG A 111 -15.06 4.51 -7.31
C ARG A 111 -13.92 3.83 -6.55
N MET A 112 -14.21 2.83 -5.73
CA MET A 112 -13.24 2.05 -4.95
C MET A 112 -13.14 0.59 -5.36
N ASN A 113 -13.86 0.21 -6.42
CA ASN A 113 -13.75 -1.14 -6.94
C ASN A 113 -12.34 -1.36 -7.51
N PRO A 114 -11.62 -2.42 -7.09
CA PRO A 114 -10.26 -2.68 -7.57
C PRO A 114 -10.21 -3.01 -9.07
N SER A 115 -11.34 -3.37 -9.67
CA SER A 115 -11.47 -3.64 -11.12
C SER A 115 -11.76 -2.38 -11.94
N LEU A 116 -11.84 -1.19 -11.32
CA LEU A 116 -12.15 0.06 -12.03
C LEU A 116 -11.14 0.38 -13.13
N ALA A 117 -9.85 0.22 -12.86
CA ALA A 117 -8.79 0.47 -13.85
C ALA A 117 -8.96 -0.43 -15.08
N HIS A 118 -9.19 -1.72 -14.85
CA HIS A 118 -9.46 -2.70 -15.90
C HIS A 118 -10.65 -2.28 -16.78
N TRP A 119 -11.77 -1.87 -16.19
CA TRP A 119 -12.93 -1.42 -16.97
C TRP A 119 -12.68 -0.15 -17.79
N VAL A 120 -11.92 0.79 -17.24
CA VAL A 120 -11.49 2.00 -17.94
C VAL A 120 -10.60 1.65 -19.13
N ASP A 121 -9.64 0.74 -18.93
CA ASP A 121 -8.71 0.29 -19.96
C ASP A 121 -9.44 -0.47 -21.08
N VAL A 122 -10.36 -1.37 -20.74
CA VAL A 122 -11.23 -2.08 -21.71
C VAL A 122 -11.99 -1.10 -22.62
N CYS A 123 -12.53 -0.01 -22.06
CA CYS A 123 -13.20 1.00 -22.86
C CYS A 123 -12.24 1.76 -23.77
N ARG A 124 -11.09 2.20 -23.23
CA ARG A 124 -10.07 2.97 -23.97
C ARG A 124 -9.46 2.18 -25.12
N GLU A 125 -9.09 0.92 -24.88
CA GLU A 125 -8.49 0.04 -25.88
C GLU A 125 -9.44 -0.19 -27.07
N TYR A 126 -10.72 -0.46 -26.78
CA TYR A 126 -11.71 -0.66 -27.83
C TYR A 126 -11.93 0.61 -28.66
N GLU A 127 -12.02 1.78 -28.03
CA GLU A 127 -12.15 3.06 -28.72
C GLU A 127 -10.90 3.40 -29.56
N ALA A 128 -9.70 3.08 -29.07
CA ALA A 128 -8.45 3.24 -29.80
C ALA A 128 -8.40 2.33 -31.04
N ALA A 129 -8.78 1.05 -30.91
CA ALA A 129 -8.85 0.11 -32.02
C ALA A 129 -9.85 0.56 -33.09
N GLY A 130 -11.01 1.09 -32.67
CA GLY A 130 -12.00 1.66 -33.58
C GLY A 130 -11.47 2.86 -34.38
N LYS A 131 -10.68 3.74 -33.75
CA LYS A 131 -10.03 4.88 -34.42
C LYS A 131 -8.98 4.41 -35.44
N GLN A 132 -8.18 3.41 -35.11
CA GLN A 132 -7.17 2.84 -36.01
C GLN A 132 -7.81 2.20 -37.25
N LYS A 133 -8.89 1.42 -37.08
CA LYS A 133 -9.63 0.83 -38.20
C LYS A 133 -10.21 1.89 -39.14
N LYS A 134 -10.76 2.99 -38.60
CA LYS A 134 -11.26 4.12 -39.40
C LYS A 134 -10.17 4.83 -40.21
N GLN A 135 -8.92 4.85 -39.72
CA GLN A 135 -7.79 5.43 -40.45
C GLN A 135 -7.27 4.52 -41.58
N GLN A 136 -7.39 3.20 -41.41
CA GLN A 136 -6.91 2.21 -42.40
C GLN A 136 -7.94 1.93 -43.49
N SER A 137 -9.23 1.95 -43.15
CA SER A 137 -10.35 1.77 -44.08
C SER A 137 -10.66 3.09 -44.79
N GLY A 138 -9.80 3.52 -45.71
CA GLY A 138 -10.10 4.66 -46.57
C GLY A 138 -11.34 4.39 -47.42
N ASP A 139 -12.42 5.14 -47.16
CA ASP A 139 -13.69 5.42 -47.88
C ASP A 139 -14.42 4.35 -48.73
N ASP A 140 -13.84 3.16 -48.97
CA ASP A 140 -14.53 2.06 -49.63
C ASP A 140 -15.52 1.45 -48.63
N GLY A 141 -16.74 1.98 -48.64
CA GLY A 141 -17.88 1.69 -47.74
C GLY A 141 -18.41 0.25 -47.73
N SER A 142 -17.56 -0.74 -48.03
CA SER A 142 -17.84 -2.15 -47.79
C SER A 142 -17.63 -2.47 -46.31
N ALA A 143 -18.71 -2.40 -45.53
CA ALA A 143 -18.76 -2.90 -44.17
C ALA A 143 -18.48 -4.41 -44.15
N LYS A 144 -17.20 -4.79 -44.09
CA LYS A 144 -16.81 -6.19 -43.85
C LYS A 144 -17.49 -6.65 -42.57
N SER A 145 -18.17 -7.79 -42.66
CA SER A 145 -18.82 -8.44 -41.53
C SER A 145 -17.85 -8.54 -40.35
N SER A 146 -18.20 -7.87 -39.25
CA SER A 146 -17.49 -7.97 -37.98
C SER A 146 -17.35 -9.45 -37.62
N GLY A 147 -16.12 -9.91 -37.39
CA GLY A 147 -15.88 -11.29 -36.94
C GLY A 147 -16.47 -11.51 -35.55
N VAL A 148 -16.75 -12.77 -35.20
CA VAL A 148 -17.36 -13.15 -33.90
C VAL A 148 -16.62 -12.53 -32.70
N ARG A 149 -15.29 -12.51 -32.73
CA ARG A 149 -14.45 -11.90 -31.67
C ARG A 149 -14.76 -10.41 -31.49
N GLU A 150 -14.83 -9.66 -32.59
CA GLU A 150 -15.08 -8.23 -32.54
C GLU A 150 -16.48 -7.93 -32.02
N GLU A 151 -17.46 -8.74 -32.40
CA GLU A 151 -18.82 -8.64 -31.91
C GLU A 151 -18.92 -8.91 -30.40
N VAL A 152 -18.22 -9.93 -29.89
CA VAL A 152 -18.16 -10.21 -28.45
C VAL A 152 -17.49 -9.07 -27.68
N LEU A 153 -16.38 -8.52 -28.19
CA LEU A 153 -15.69 -7.38 -27.57
C LEU A 153 -16.58 -6.13 -27.56
N ARG A 154 -17.31 -5.86 -28.64
CA ARG A 154 -18.29 -4.77 -28.69
C ARG A 154 -19.35 -4.91 -27.61
N ILE A 155 -19.95 -6.09 -27.47
CA ILE A 155 -20.99 -6.37 -26.45
C ILE A 155 -20.40 -6.25 -25.05
N ARG A 156 -19.19 -6.79 -24.81
CA ARG A 156 -18.49 -6.65 -23.53
C ARG A 156 -18.26 -5.20 -23.15
N VAL A 157 -17.78 -4.36 -24.09
CA VAL A 157 -17.55 -2.94 -23.82
C VAL A 157 -18.86 -2.25 -23.47
N ALA A 158 -19.94 -2.53 -24.19
CA ALA A 158 -21.26 -2.01 -23.84
C ALA A 158 -21.69 -2.41 -22.42
N PHE A 159 -21.45 -3.67 -22.02
CA PHE A 159 -21.74 -4.15 -20.67
C PHE A 159 -20.91 -3.45 -19.60
N VAL A 160 -19.59 -3.32 -19.81
CA VAL A 160 -18.68 -2.59 -18.91
C VAL A 160 -19.09 -1.12 -18.78
N LYS A 161 -19.49 -0.46 -19.87
CA LYS A 161 -20.05 0.90 -19.82
C LYS A 161 -21.32 0.95 -18.97
N GLY A 162 -22.17 -0.07 -19.02
CA GLY A 162 -23.32 -0.21 -18.13
C GLY A 162 -22.93 -0.30 -16.64
N ILE A 163 -21.87 -1.04 -16.30
CA ILE A 163 -21.33 -1.09 -14.93
C ILE A 163 -20.82 0.29 -14.51
N LEU A 164 -20.03 0.94 -15.37
CA LEU A 164 -19.44 2.26 -15.10
C LEU A 164 -20.51 3.36 -14.92
N CYS A 165 -21.65 3.26 -15.62
CA CYS A 165 -22.78 4.17 -15.44
C CYS A 165 -23.66 3.84 -14.21
N GLU A 166 -23.14 3.07 -13.25
CA GLU A 166 -23.86 2.65 -12.02
C GLU A 166 -25.18 1.92 -12.31
N HIS A 167 -25.27 1.20 -13.43
CA HIS A 167 -26.43 0.37 -13.76
C HIS A 167 -26.28 -1.08 -13.30
N GLY A 168 -25.32 -1.39 -12.42
CA GLY A 168 -25.08 -2.74 -11.91
C GLY A 168 -26.34 -3.44 -11.40
N ASP A 169 -27.17 -2.75 -10.60
CA ASP A 169 -28.43 -3.33 -10.09
C ASP A 169 -29.47 -3.60 -11.20
N ARG A 170 -29.46 -2.82 -12.28
CA ARG A 170 -30.34 -3.05 -13.44
C ARG A 170 -29.84 -4.20 -14.30
N LEU A 171 -28.52 -4.34 -14.40
CA LEU A 171 -27.88 -5.45 -15.11
C LEU A 171 -28.09 -6.77 -14.35
N ALA A 172 -28.08 -6.76 -13.02
CA ALA A 172 -28.19 -7.93 -12.15
C ALA A 172 -29.31 -8.92 -12.53
N GLY A 173 -30.46 -8.39 -12.98
CA GLY A 173 -31.63 -9.18 -13.37
C GLY A 173 -31.63 -9.72 -14.80
N LEU A 174 -30.66 -9.34 -15.64
CA LEU A 174 -30.53 -9.81 -17.02
C LEU A 174 -29.62 -11.02 -17.09
N SER A 175 -29.81 -11.87 -18.09
CA SER A 175 -28.84 -12.87 -18.52
C SER A 175 -27.90 -12.33 -19.61
N PRO A 176 -26.73 -12.96 -19.85
CA PRO A 176 -25.90 -12.66 -21.01
C PRO A 176 -26.67 -12.67 -22.34
N HIS A 177 -27.55 -13.66 -22.53
CA HIS A 177 -28.43 -13.77 -23.70
C HIS A 177 -29.34 -12.55 -23.86
N GLU A 178 -30.04 -12.15 -22.80
CA GLU A 178 -30.96 -11.02 -22.86
C GLU A 178 -30.23 -9.70 -23.07
N PHE A 179 -29.08 -9.51 -22.43
CA PHE A 179 -28.26 -8.31 -22.63
C PHE A 179 -27.82 -8.18 -24.09
N ALA A 180 -27.25 -9.26 -24.65
CA ALA A 180 -26.79 -9.29 -26.04
C ALA A 180 -27.94 -9.08 -27.03
N SER A 181 -29.09 -9.74 -26.80
CA SER A 181 -30.27 -9.65 -27.68
C SER A 181 -30.93 -8.27 -27.69
N ARG A 182 -30.86 -7.54 -26.57
CA ARG A 182 -31.40 -6.18 -26.47
C ARG A 182 -30.54 -5.12 -27.15
N GLY A 183 -29.26 -5.43 -27.42
CA GLY A 183 -28.33 -4.48 -28.02
C GLY A 183 -28.19 -3.19 -27.20
N LEU A 184 -28.16 -3.30 -25.88
CA LEU A 184 -28.08 -2.14 -24.99
C LEU A 184 -26.74 -1.42 -25.20
N GLU A 185 -26.80 -0.10 -25.36
CA GLU A 185 -25.64 0.77 -25.43
C GLU A 185 -25.70 1.83 -24.33
N PHE A 186 -24.54 2.15 -23.77
CA PHE A 186 -24.39 3.13 -22.71
C PHE A 186 -23.33 4.14 -23.12
N VAL A 187 -23.60 5.41 -22.84
CA VAL A 187 -22.64 6.50 -23.01
C VAL A 187 -21.99 6.75 -21.66
N VAL A 188 -20.67 6.57 -21.59
CA VAL A 188 -19.87 6.83 -20.40
C VAL A 188 -18.77 7.82 -20.76
N ASP A 189 -18.56 8.81 -19.89
CA ASP A 189 -17.36 9.63 -19.92
C ASP A 189 -16.25 8.87 -19.18
N VAL A 190 -15.39 8.17 -19.91
CA VAL A 190 -14.31 7.39 -19.29
C VAL A 190 -13.34 8.31 -18.52
N GLU A 191 -13.19 9.57 -18.94
CA GLU A 191 -12.28 10.51 -18.30
C GLU A 191 -12.76 10.98 -16.92
N SER A 192 -14.06 10.85 -16.62
CA SER A 192 -14.56 11.17 -15.27
C SER A 192 -14.05 10.22 -14.19
N PHE A 193 -13.51 9.05 -14.57
CA PHE A 193 -12.92 8.07 -13.65
C PHE A 193 -11.42 8.31 -13.40
N THR A 194 -10.77 9.20 -14.14
CA THR A 194 -9.34 9.49 -13.99
C THR A 194 -9.02 9.98 -12.57
N GLU A 195 -9.87 10.81 -11.97
CA GLU A 195 -9.73 11.24 -10.56
C GLU A 195 -9.80 10.05 -9.60
N ALA A 196 -10.79 9.16 -9.74
CA ALA A 196 -10.91 7.97 -8.90
C ALA A 196 -9.68 7.06 -9.02
N LEU A 197 -9.10 6.94 -10.22
CA LEU A 197 -7.87 6.18 -10.43
C LEU A 197 -6.64 6.84 -9.79
N TYR A 198 -6.57 8.17 -9.70
CA TYR A 198 -5.58 8.87 -8.88
C TYR A 198 -5.82 8.65 -7.37
N GLU A 199 -7.08 8.68 -6.92
CA GLU A 199 -7.45 8.42 -5.52
C GLU A 199 -7.11 6.99 -5.09
N GLN A 200 -7.17 6.03 -6.02
CA GLN A 200 -6.69 4.66 -5.83
C GLN A 200 -5.18 4.53 -5.99
N GLY A 201 -4.44 5.59 -6.34
CA GLY A 201 -3.00 5.53 -6.58
C GLY A 201 -2.59 4.67 -7.78
N ILE A 202 -3.53 4.34 -8.68
CA ILE A 202 -3.25 3.57 -9.89
C ILE A 202 -2.51 4.43 -10.91
N TYR A 203 -2.94 5.68 -11.05
CA TYR A 203 -2.22 6.68 -11.82
C TYR A 203 -1.38 7.58 -10.92
N ASP A 204 -0.24 8.03 -11.42
CA ASP A 204 0.61 8.98 -10.72
C ASP A 204 -0.02 10.37 -10.84
N ALA A 205 -0.38 11.00 -9.71
CA ALA A 205 -0.98 12.32 -9.71
C ALA A 205 -0.20 13.26 -10.65
N PRO A 206 -0.89 14.01 -11.53
CA PRO A 206 -0.22 14.90 -12.44
C PRO A 206 0.60 15.86 -11.59
N ILE A 207 1.92 15.88 -11.81
CA ILE A 207 2.83 16.73 -11.04
C ILE A 207 2.39 18.18 -11.32
N GLU A 208 1.60 18.75 -10.42
CA GLU A 208 1.17 20.15 -10.44
C GLU A 208 2.38 21.04 -10.17
N GLY A 209 3.32 21.11 -11.13
CA GLY A 209 4.67 21.58 -10.81
C GLY A 209 5.52 22.03 -12.00
N LYS A 210 4.96 22.16 -13.20
CA LYS A 210 5.57 22.95 -14.28
C LYS A 210 4.56 23.86 -14.96
N LYS A 211 3.78 24.61 -14.16
CA LYS A 211 3.44 25.98 -14.61
C LYS A 211 4.76 26.73 -14.66
N SER A 212 5.36 26.67 -15.84
CA SER A 212 6.59 27.35 -16.19
C SER A 212 6.47 28.79 -15.69
N LEU A 213 7.26 29.13 -14.68
CA LEU A 213 7.71 30.50 -14.41
C LEU A 213 8.56 30.98 -15.59
N ARG A 214 8.06 30.84 -16.82
CA ARG A 214 8.55 31.59 -17.96
C ARG A 214 7.97 32.98 -17.79
N GLY A 215 8.75 33.77 -17.07
CA GLY A 215 8.47 35.17 -16.80
C GLY A 215 8.04 35.90 -18.06
N GLY A 216 7.08 36.80 -17.86
CA GLY A 216 6.83 37.87 -18.79
C GLY A 216 8.09 38.71 -18.97
N SER A 217 8.40 39.01 -20.23
CA SER A 217 9.04 40.26 -20.62
C SER A 217 8.67 40.56 -22.07
N GLY A 218 8.00 41.71 -22.25
CA GLY A 218 7.66 42.33 -23.54
C GLY A 218 6.30 41.88 -24.10
N GLY A 219 5.33 42.74 -24.41
CA GLY A 219 5.30 44.18 -24.48
C GLY A 219 4.13 44.62 -25.37
N ALA A 220 3.42 45.66 -24.93
CA ALA A 220 2.65 46.64 -25.69
C ALA A 220 1.56 46.21 -26.72
N GLY A 221 0.31 46.59 -26.42
CA GLY A 221 -0.39 47.53 -27.30
C GLY A 221 -1.85 47.25 -27.69
N LYS A 222 -2.73 48.17 -27.25
CA LYS A 222 -4.08 48.55 -27.77
C LYS A 222 -5.19 47.48 -27.64
N GLY A 223 -6.33 47.69 -26.98
CA GLY A 223 -7.04 48.91 -26.59
C GLY A 223 -8.41 48.93 -27.29
N HIS A 224 -9.50 48.77 -26.52
CA HIS A 224 -10.93 49.09 -26.73
C HIS A 224 -11.69 48.14 -25.75
N GLY A 225 -12.48 48.55 -24.75
CA GLY A 225 -13.28 49.75 -24.57
C GLY A 225 -14.74 49.31 -24.49
N ARG A 226 -15.25 48.94 -23.30
CA ARG A 226 -16.67 49.09 -22.95
C ARG A 226 -16.94 48.97 -21.44
N GLU A 227 -17.49 50.04 -20.91
CA GLU A 227 -18.03 50.23 -19.56
C GLU A 227 -19.41 49.58 -19.38
N LEU A 228 -19.71 49.27 -18.11
CA LEU A 228 -20.94 49.48 -17.32
C LEU A 228 -20.81 48.52 -16.09
N GLY A 229 -20.49 48.99 -14.88
CA GLY A 229 -21.42 49.63 -13.92
C GLY A 229 -22.26 48.53 -13.23
N VAL A 230 -22.33 48.34 -11.91
CA VAL A 230 -22.56 49.27 -10.79
C VAL A 230 -22.51 48.46 -9.47
N ASP A 231 -21.88 49.03 -8.42
CA ASP A 231 -22.10 48.98 -6.94
C ASP A 231 -22.37 47.65 -6.20
N ALA A 232 -22.14 47.45 -4.90
CA ALA A 232 -21.46 48.02 -3.72
C ALA A 232 -21.79 47.01 -2.58
N GLY A 233 -21.13 46.82 -1.44
CA GLY A 233 -20.06 47.52 -0.73
C GLY A 233 -19.49 46.59 0.37
N ALA A 234 -18.27 46.88 0.85
CA ALA A 234 -17.93 47.31 2.22
C ALA A 234 -18.28 46.31 3.34
N SER A 235 -17.37 45.87 4.22
CA SER A 235 -16.60 46.73 5.12
C SER A 235 -15.60 45.92 5.98
N VAL A 236 -14.35 46.43 6.09
CA VAL A 236 -13.51 46.73 7.30
C VAL A 236 -13.47 45.70 8.44
N GLY A 237 -12.36 45.33 9.07
CA GLY A 237 -10.97 45.82 9.17
C GLY A 237 -10.12 44.71 9.84
N GLY A 238 -8.84 44.81 10.20
CA GLY A 238 -7.87 45.88 10.39
C GLY A 238 -6.54 45.16 10.70
N SER A 239 -5.44 45.59 10.09
CA SER A 239 -4.36 46.37 10.71
C SER A 239 -3.57 45.64 11.81
N GLY A 240 -2.29 45.39 11.52
CA GLY A 240 -1.33 44.87 12.50
C GLY A 240 0.08 44.70 11.93
N CYS A 241 0.73 45.82 11.60
CA CYS A 241 2.15 45.91 11.29
C CYS A 241 3.03 45.42 12.45
N SER A 242 4.13 44.73 12.14
CA SER A 242 5.41 44.92 12.85
C SER A 242 6.56 44.33 12.05
N SER A 243 7.31 45.23 11.40
CA SER A 243 8.68 45.01 10.98
C SER A 243 9.60 45.18 12.18
N ALA A 244 10.57 44.27 12.36
CA ALA A 244 11.76 44.52 13.15
C ALA A 244 12.93 43.70 12.58
N SER A 245 13.59 44.28 11.58
CA SER A 245 14.90 43.84 11.10
C SER A 245 15.95 44.52 11.96
N GLY A 246 16.59 43.77 12.86
CA GLY A 246 17.70 44.23 13.69
C GLY A 246 18.94 43.40 13.39
N LEU A 247 19.77 43.86 12.47
CA LEU A 247 21.15 43.39 12.29
C LEU A 247 22.00 44.03 13.40
N THR A 248 22.44 43.23 14.37
CA THR A 248 23.54 43.60 15.27
C THR A 248 24.66 42.58 15.17
N SER A 249 25.73 42.99 14.50
CA SER A 249 27.03 42.33 14.51
C SER A 249 27.66 42.54 15.89
N GLY A 250 27.59 41.52 16.76
CA GLY A 250 28.25 41.49 18.06
C GLY A 250 29.47 40.58 18.02
N ALA A 251 30.64 41.17 18.23
CA ALA A 251 31.93 40.48 18.33
C ALA A 251 31.92 39.39 19.42
N GLN A 252 32.40 38.20 19.06
CA GLN A 252 32.63 37.09 19.99
C GLN A 252 33.85 37.41 20.87
N THR A 253 33.62 37.57 22.17
CA THR A 253 34.65 37.45 23.21
C THR A 253 34.89 35.98 23.55
N PRO A 254 36.14 35.57 23.86
CA PRO A 254 36.45 34.19 24.21
C PRO A 254 35.87 33.85 25.59
N SER A 255 34.83 33.01 25.59
CA SER A 255 34.21 32.46 26.79
C SER A 255 35.16 31.47 27.47
N ASN A 256 35.69 31.87 28.63
CA ASN A 256 36.34 31.00 29.59
C ASN A 256 35.45 29.79 29.96
N GLY A 257 36.10 28.65 30.19
CA GLY A 257 35.51 27.31 30.32
C GLY A 257 34.32 27.22 31.27
N ARG A 258 33.13 27.05 30.68
CA ARG A 258 31.95 26.58 31.39
C ARG A 258 32.10 25.07 31.60
N PRO A 259 32.07 24.56 32.85
CA PRO A 259 32.15 23.12 33.09
C PRO A 259 31.03 22.40 32.33
N SER A 260 31.36 21.26 31.72
CA SER A 260 30.37 20.38 31.08
C SER A 260 29.20 20.15 32.03
N PRO A 261 27.95 20.25 31.56
CA PRO A 261 26.74 20.31 32.40
C PRO A 261 26.37 19.02 33.15
N LEU A 262 27.32 18.11 33.40
CA LEU A 262 27.10 16.74 33.91
C LEU A 262 27.96 16.37 35.14
N ALA A 263 28.39 17.34 35.96
CA ALA A 263 29.60 17.18 36.77
C ALA A 263 29.45 16.62 38.20
N GLN A 264 28.26 16.47 38.83
CA GLN A 264 28.25 16.06 40.26
C GLN A 264 27.20 15.03 40.70
N ASP A 265 26.15 14.72 39.93
CA ASP A 265 25.23 13.62 40.25
C ASP A 265 24.76 12.84 39.01
N THR A 266 25.70 12.13 38.39
CA THR A 266 25.56 11.61 37.02
C THR A 266 24.36 10.68 36.79
N ALA A 267 23.85 9.98 37.81
CA ALA A 267 22.73 9.05 37.63
C ALA A 267 21.37 9.80 37.59
N ALA A 268 21.16 10.73 38.53
CA ALA A 268 19.92 11.51 38.62
C ALA A 268 19.77 12.50 37.45
N GLU A 269 20.87 13.10 37.01
CA GLU A 269 20.89 14.00 35.85
C GLU A 269 20.56 13.24 34.56
N VAL A 270 21.19 12.07 34.34
CA VAL A 270 20.88 11.18 33.21
C VAL A 270 19.41 10.78 33.21
N SER A 271 18.83 10.52 34.38
CA SER A 271 17.39 10.19 34.52
C SER A 271 16.51 11.30 34.02
N THR A 272 16.82 12.50 34.50
CA THR A 272 16.06 13.70 34.17
C THR A 272 16.13 13.99 32.67
N PHE A 273 17.30 13.83 32.05
CA PHE A 273 17.45 13.99 30.60
C PHE A 273 16.75 12.89 29.80
N LEU A 274 16.80 11.64 30.26
CA LEU A 274 16.10 10.53 29.61
C LEU A 274 14.58 10.74 29.65
N VAL A 275 14.03 11.10 30.80
CA VAL A 275 12.59 11.41 30.94
C VAL A 275 12.19 12.57 30.03
N ARG A 276 13.00 13.63 30.01
CA ARG A 276 12.80 14.79 29.15
C ARG A 276 12.85 14.41 27.66
N ALA A 277 13.77 13.53 27.26
CA ALA A 277 13.88 13.05 25.88
C ALA A 277 12.63 12.30 25.38
N MET A 278 11.79 11.79 26.28
CA MET A 278 10.55 11.12 25.89
C MET A 278 9.46 12.12 25.52
N SER A 279 9.54 13.36 26.01
CA SER A 279 8.50 14.39 25.82
C SER A 279 8.93 15.51 24.87
N GLU A 280 10.22 15.75 24.70
CA GLU A 280 10.73 16.85 23.87
C GLU A 280 12.04 16.51 23.14
N GLU A 281 12.28 17.19 22.02
CA GLU A 281 13.53 17.10 21.27
C GLU A 281 14.68 17.74 22.05
N LEU A 282 15.74 16.95 22.30
CA LEU A 282 16.94 17.43 22.94
C LEU A 282 17.91 18.02 21.92
N ARG A 283 18.67 19.04 22.34
CA ARG A 283 19.71 19.62 21.50
C ARG A 283 20.78 18.55 21.15
N PRO A 284 21.34 18.55 19.92
CA PRO A 284 22.32 17.55 19.49
C PRO A 284 23.52 17.39 20.44
N ASN A 285 24.03 18.49 21.01
CA ASN A 285 25.14 18.43 21.97
C ASN A 285 24.78 17.69 23.26
N VAL A 286 23.54 17.79 23.72
CA VAL A 286 23.03 17.08 24.89
C VAL A 286 22.89 15.59 24.55
N VAL A 287 22.31 15.27 23.40
CA VAL A 287 22.20 13.87 22.90
C VAL A 287 23.58 13.21 22.82
N ASN A 288 24.56 13.88 22.23
CA ASN A 288 25.93 13.35 22.09
C ASN A 288 26.62 13.18 23.45
N SER A 289 26.45 14.14 24.36
CA SER A 289 27.02 14.06 25.73
C SER A 289 26.38 12.93 26.54
N LEU A 290 25.06 12.77 26.42
CA LEU A 290 24.30 11.70 27.06
C LEU A 290 24.74 10.34 26.54
N LEU A 291 24.82 10.16 25.22
CA LEU A 291 25.29 8.92 24.60
C LEU A 291 26.75 8.59 24.98
N ALA A 292 27.64 9.58 25.02
CA ALA A 292 29.02 9.39 25.46
C ALA A 292 29.07 8.93 26.93
N THR A 293 28.24 9.53 27.79
CA THR A 293 28.13 9.15 29.20
C THR A 293 27.61 7.73 29.36
N LEU A 294 26.52 7.37 28.66
CA LEU A 294 25.93 6.02 28.69
C LEU A 294 26.89 4.96 28.14
N LYS A 295 27.66 5.28 27.08
CA LYS A 295 28.75 4.43 26.56
C LYS A 295 29.83 4.19 27.61
N SER A 296 30.23 5.23 28.34
CA SER A 296 31.27 5.13 29.37
C SER A 296 30.80 4.40 30.63
N LYS A 297 29.50 4.45 30.95
CA LYS A 297 28.89 3.86 32.15
C LYS A 297 27.59 3.11 31.80
N PRO A 298 27.67 1.92 31.16
CA PRO A 298 26.49 1.15 30.77
C PRO A 298 25.60 0.71 31.95
N SER A 299 26.17 0.60 33.16
CA SER A 299 25.43 0.28 34.38
C SER A 299 24.31 1.28 34.69
N LEU A 300 24.43 2.52 34.19
CA LEU A 300 23.35 3.50 34.34
C LEU A 300 22.07 3.02 33.65
N LEU A 301 22.16 2.34 32.51
CA LEU A 301 20.99 1.76 31.82
C LEU A 301 20.39 0.59 32.59
N THR A 302 21.17 -0.10 33.42
CA THR A 302 20.66 -1.27 34.17
C THR A 302 19.86 -0.92 35.40
N VAL A 303 20.09 0.26 35.97
CA VAL A 303 19.40 0.77 37.16
C VAL A 303 18.01 1.31 36.82
N TYR A 304 17.71 1.59 35.54
CA TYR A 304 16.38 2.07 35.15
C TYR A 304 15.31 0.97 35.19
N PRO A 305 14.09 1.32 35.63
CA PRO A 305 12.93 0.44 35.50
C PRO A 305 12.74 0.01 34.04
N LEU A 306 12.38 -1.26 33.85
CA LEU A 306 12.06 -1.84 32.53
C LEU A 306 10.92 -1.08 31.83
N ASP A 307 10.07 -0.38 32.59
CA ASP A 307 8.96 0.44 32.08
C ASP A 307 9.42 1.52 31.08
N PHE A 308 10.69 1.95 31.15
CA PHE A 308 11.29 2.88 30.19
C PHE A 308 11.37 2.31 28.77
N LEU A 309 11.38 0.98 28.64
CA LEU A 309 11.50 0.27 27.37
C LEU A 309 10.16 -0.26 26.88
N SER A 310 9.06 0.09 27.54
CA SER A 310 7.72 -0.21 27.06
C SER A 310 7.48 0.42 25.68
N SER A 311 6.66 -0.23 24.85
CA SER A 311 6.31 0.25 23.50
C SER A 311 5.94 1.75 23.42
N PRO A 312 5.02 2.32 24.25
CA PRO A 312 4.66 3.73 24.13
C PRO A 312 5.81 4.68 24.47
N THR A 313 6.62 4.32 25.47
CA THR A 313 7.77 5.11 25.89
C THR A 313 8.86 5.10 24.82
N LEU A 314 9.12 3.92 24.25
CA LEU A 314 10.08 3.76 23.17
C LEU A 314 9.62 4.48 21.90
N ALA A 315 8.33 4.41 21.55
CA ALA A 315 7.75 5.16 20.44
C ALA A 315 7.94 6.66 20.62
N SER A 316 7.69 7.18 21.82
CA SER A 316 7.88 8.60 22.16
C SER A 316 9.34 9.02 22.05
N LEU A 317 10.26 8.20 22.56
CA LEU A 317 11.70 8.43 22.46
C LEU A 317 12.20 8.42 21.01
N ILE A 318 11.74 7.48 20.19
CA ILE A 318 12.08 7.39 18.76
C ILE A 318 11.52 8.58 17.98
N SER A 319 10.30 9.02 18.30
CA SER A 319 9.66 10.17 17.66
C SER A 319 10.42 11.46 17.95
N ASN A 320 10.75 11.70 19.22
CA ASN A 320 11.34 12.96 19.66
C ASN A 320 12.87 13.01 19.52
N ASN A 321 13.55 11.88 19.71
CA ASN A 321 15.02 11.81 19.76
C ASN A 321 15.55 10.52 19.10
N PRO A 322 15.39 10.34 17.76
CA PRO A 322 15.72 9.09 17.08
C PRO A 322 17.18 8.67 17.22
N VAL A 323 18.12 9.63 17.22
CA VAL A 323 19.56 9.36 17.38
C VAL A 323 19.87 8.80 18.77
N LEU A 324 19.24 9.36 19.81
CA LEU A 324 19.39 8.90 21.18
C LEU A 324 18.78 7.50 21.35
N ALA A 325 17.57 7.29 20.83
CA ALA A 325 16.88 6.00 20.87
C ALA A 325 17.74 4.89 20.27
N ARG A 326 18.28 5.11 19.07
CA ARG A 326 19.21 4.18 18.40
C ARG A 326 20.42 3.87 19.26
N GLY A 327 21.08 4.91 19.79
CA GLY A 327 22.27 4.71 20.62
C GLY A 327 22.00 3.90 21.89
N ILE A 328 20.85 4.14 22.55
CA ILE A 328 20.43 3.38 23.73
C ILE A 328 20.10 1.93 23.38
N LEU A 329 19.32 1.69 22.32
CA LEU A 329 18.96 0.35 21.87
C LEU A 329 20.21 -0.48 21.52
N LEU A 330 21.19 0.13 20.86
CA LEU A 330 22.47 -0.53 20.59
C LEU A 330 23.19 -0.91 21.88
N LEU A 331 23.31 0.02 22.83
CA LEU A 331 23.96 -0.28 24.11
C LEU A 331 23.27 -1.38 24.91
N LEU A 332 21.95 -1.50 24.79
CA LEU A 332 21.17 -2.53 25.48
C LEU A 332 21.19 -3.89 24.78
N LEU A 333 21.26 -3.91 23.45
CA LEU A 333 21.28 -5.13 22.65
C LEU A 333 22.69 -5.73 22.54
N PHE A 334 23.76 -4.94 22.64
CA PHE A 334 25.11 -5.49 22.67
C PHE A 334 25.41 -6.11 24.05
N PRO A 335 25.91 -7.37 24.10
CA PRO A 335 26.34 -7.96 25.36
C PRO A 335 27.48 -7.11 25.95
N PRO A 336 27.49 -6.84 27.28
CA PRO A 336 28.63 -6.20 27.89
C PRO A 336 29.83 -7.12 27.68
N ASN A 337 30.89 -6.59 27.05
CA ASN A 337 32.16 -7.30 26.92
C ASN A 337 32.66 -7.63 28.33
N THR A 338 32.37 -8.83 28.81
CA THR A 338 32.86 -9.36 30.07
C THR A 338 34.35 -9.62 29.90
N THR A 339 35.16 -8.59 30.07
CA THR A 339 36.56 -8.78 30.46
C THR A 339 36.53 -9.47 31.82
N ALA A 340 36.66 -10.80 31.76
CA ALA A 340 36.70 -11.68 32.91
C ALA A 340 37.94 -11.34 33.76
N THR A 341 37.78 -10.44 34.73
CA THR A 341 38.69 -10.37 35.87
C THR A 341 38.30 -11.50 36.81
N THR A 342 38.94 -12.66 36.63
CA THR A 342 38.94 -13.78 37.58
C THR A 342 39.46 -13.30 38.93
N ALA A 343 38.56 -12.82 39.79
CA ALA A 343 38.84 -12.61 41.20
C ALA A 343 38.52 -13.91 41.94
N ASN A 344 39.58 -14.65 42.29
CA ASN A 344 39.56 -15.70 43.29
C ASN A 344 39.05 -15.14 44.61
N THR A 345 37.89 -15.60 45.10
CA THR A 345 37.56 -15.49 46.53
C THR A 345 36.73 -16.69 47.00
N THR A 346 37.43 -17.50 47.78
CA THR A 346 37.08 -18.12 49.07
C THR A 346 35.61 -18.19 49.48
N PRO A 347 35.12 -19.37 49.95
CA PRO A 347 33.73 -19.56 50.38
C PRO A 347 33.46 -19.03 51.79
N THR A 348 32.35 -18.30 51.97
CA THR A 348 31.79 -17.89 53.27
C THR A 348 30.29 -18.27 53.30
N PRO A 349 29.71 -18.61 54.47
CA PRO A 349 28.45 -19.36 54.57
C PRO A 349 27.18 -18.49 54.50
N PRO A 350 26.00 -19.12 54.30
CA PRO A 350 24.79 -18.43 53.87
C PRO A 350 23.99 -17.83 55.03
N SER A 351 23.57 -16.58 54.87
CA SER A 351 22.51 -15.99 55.69
C SER A 351 21.34 -15.54 54.81
N THR A 352 20.16 -15.84 55.34
CA THR A 352 18.85 -15.93 54.72
C THR A 352 18.20 -14.56 54.56
N THR A 353 17.72 -14.24 53.35
CA THR A 353 16.59 -13.37 52.93
C THR A 353 16.95 -12.65 51.63
N THR A 354 16.63 -13.29 50.51
CA THR A 354 16.96 -12.78 49.17
C THR A 354 15.84 -11.87 48.65
N PRO A 355 16.10 -10.58 48.37
CA PRO A 355 15.19 -9.73 47.58
C PRO A 355 15.07 -10.28 46.14
N PRO A 356 14.03 -9.89 45.37
CA PRO A 356 13.85 -10.35 44.00
C PRO A 356 15.10 -10.07 43.18
N SER A 357 15.72 -11.14 42.68
CA SER A 357 16.92 -11.07 41.85
C SER A 357 16.63 -10.23 40.60
N PRO A 358 17.55 -9.35 40.18
CA PRO A 358 17.38 -8.53 38.99
C PRO A 358 17.14 -9.41 37.75
N PRO A 359 16.31 -8.95 36.80
CA PRO A 359 15.98 -9.70 35.60
C PRO A 359 17.25 -10.05 34.82
N SER A 360 17.31 -11.28 34.32
CA SER A 360 18.43 -11.74 33.51
C SER A 360 18.59 -10.86 32.26
N THR A 361 19.83 -10.67 31.79
CA THR A 361 20.12 -9.89 30.58
C THR A 361 19.35 -10.39 29.36
N SER A 362 19.14 -11.71 29.26
CA SER A 362 18.34 -12.35 28.21
C SER A 362 16.87 -11.96 28.26
N GLN A 363 16.28 -11.87 29.47
CA GLN A 363 14.88 -11.46 29.64
C GLN A 363 14.68 -10.02 29.18
N ARG A 364 15.56 -9.11 29.61
CA ARG A 364 15.51 -7.70 29.18
C ARG A 364 15.64 -7.56 27.66
N ARG A 365 16.55 -8.32 27.05
CA ARG A 365 16.71 -8.35 25.59
C ARG A 365 15.40 -8.74 24.90
N GLN A 366 14.73 -9.78 25.38
CA GLN A 366 13.46 -10.23 24.82
C GLN A 366 12.34 -9.18 24.96
N GLU A 367 12.28 -8.49 26.10
CA GLU A 367 11.31 -7.41 26.33
C GLU A 367 11.51 -6.21 25.38
N ILE A 368 12.78 -5.87 25.09
CA ILE A 368 13.12 -4.82 24.10
C ILE A 368 12.66 -5.24 22.70
N LEU A 369 12.98 -6.47 22.29
CA LEU A 369 12.59 -6.98 20.96
C LEU A 369 11.07 -7.06 20.81
N SER A 370 10.38 -7.49 21.86
CA SER A 370 8.92 -7.47 21.93
C SER A 370 8.40 -6.04 21.74
N SER A 371 8.90 -5.08 22.51
CA SER A 371 8.46 -3.68 22.44
C SER A 371 8.73 -3.03 21.08
N LEU A 372 9.86 -3.34 20.45
CA LEU A 372 10.19 -2.91 19.09
C LEU A 372 9.19 -3.42 18.05
N SER A 373 8.70 -4.66 18.22
CA SER A 373 7.74 -5.25 17.29
C SER A 373 6.35 -4.62 17.34
N PHE A 374 6.00 -3.95 18.44
CA PHE A 374 4.71 -3.26 18.62
C PHE A 374 4.77 -1.76 18.31
N LEU A 375 5.88 -1.27 17.76
CA LEU A 375 5.97 0.14 17.37
C LEU A 375 5.09 0.44 16.16
N THR A 376 4.46 1.61 16.18
CA THR A 376 3.77 2.13 14.99
C THR A 376 4.78 2.38 13.86
N PRO A 377 4.49 1.98 12.61
CA PRO A 377 5.40 2.09 11.47
C PRO A 377 5.54 3.54 10.96
N THR A 378 6.12 4.38 11.80
CA THR A 378 6.55 5.74 11.46
C THR A 378 7.91 5.69 10.76
N LEU A 379 8.27 6.75 10.02
CA LEU A 379 9.56 6.85 9.35
C LEU A 379 10.75 6.64 10.32
N ASN A 380 10.70 7.24 11.51
CA ASN A 380 11.76 7.12 12.52
C ASN A 380 11.84 5.70 13.11
N ALA A 381 10.70 5.03 13.30
CA ALA A 381 10.67 3.64 13.77
C ALA A 381 11.26 2.69 12.73
N LEU A 382 10.87 2.85 11.46
CA LEU A 382 11.40 2.06 10.35
C LEU A 382 12.90 2.27 10.16
N GLU A 383 13.38 3.51 10.21
CA GLU A 383 14.81 3.81 10.12
C GLU A 383 15.58 3.17 11.29
N THR A 384 15.03 3.26 12.51
CA THR A 384 15.63 2.68 13.71
C THR A 384 15.75 1.16 13.58
N ILE A 385 14.65 0.48 13.21
CA ILE A 385 14.65 -0.97 13.02
C ILE A 385 15.58 -1.36 11.86
N ASN A 386 15.54 -0.64 10.74
CA ASN A 386 16.41 -0.91 9.59
C ASN A 386 17.90 -0.80 9.97
N ILE A 387 18.29 0.21 10.75
CA ILE A 387 19.67 0.35 11.24
C ILE A 387 20.04 -0.81 12.17
N LEU A 388 19.17 -1.16 13.11
CA LEU A 388 19.41 -2.28 14.04
C LEU A 388 19.61 -3.60 13.29
N ILE A 389 18.86 -3.81 12.22
CA ILE A 389 18.89 -5.05 11.42
C ILE A 389 20.06 -5.06 10.43
N THR A 390 20.30 -3.96 9.71
CA THR A 390 21.25 -3.94 8.58
C THR A 390 22.67 -3.56 9.00
N GLN A 391 22.82 -2.67 9.99
CA GLN A 391 24.12 -2.08 10.32
C GLN A 391 24.76 -2.70 11.55
N THR A 392 23.96 -3.33 12.42
CA THR A 392 24.45 -3.88 13.67
C THR A 392 24.26 -5.37 13.71
N SER A 393 25.37 -6.11 13.77
CA SER A 393 25.39 -7.55 14.06
C SER A 393 24.95 -7.86 15.50
N ALA A 394 24.10 -7.01 16.08
CA ALA A 394 23.59 -7.10 17.43
C ALA A 394 22.45 -8.11 17.54
N LEU A 395 21.76 -8.41 16.43
CA LEU A 395 20.66 -9.36 16.34
C LEU A 395 21.11 -10.65 15.66
N THR A 396 20.67 -11.79 16.18
CA THR A 396 20.77 -13.05 15.48
C THR A 396 19.79 -13.08 14.30
N LYS A 397 19.99 -14.02 13.37
CA LYS A 397 19.08 -14.19 12.22
C LYS A 397 17.66 -14.49 12.67
N ASP A 398 17.49 -15.35 13.69
CA ASP A 398 16.18 -15.75 14.19
C ASP A 398 15.45 -14.59 14.87
N GLU A 399 16.16 -13.79 15.67
CA GLU A 399 15.59 -12.58 16.28
C GLU A 399 15.21 -11.53 15.24
N THR A 400 16.03 -11.38 14.20
CA THR A 400 15.76 -10.47 13.08
C THR A 400 14.49 -10.88 12.36
N ASN A 401 14.37 -12.17 12.00
CA ASN A 401 13.17 -12.70 11.35
C ASN A 401 11.94 -12.49 12.23
N LEU A 402 11.99 -12.89 13.50
CA LEU A 402 10.87 -12.74 14.42
C LEU A 402 10.43 -11.28 14.59
N LEU A 403 11.39 -10.36 14.70
CA LEU A 403 11.12 -8.93 14.79
C LEU A 403 10.42 -8.43 13.53
N ILE A 404 10.91 -8.78 12.34
CA ILE A 404 10.33 -8.36 11.06
C ILE A 404 8.92 -8.92 10.91
N HIS A 405 8.70 -10.20 11.16
CA HIS A 405 7.39 -10.85 11.08
C HIS A 405 6.36 -10.15 11.97
N ASN A 406 6.69 -9.99 13.26
CA ASN A 406 5.78 -9.35 14.22
C ASN A 406 5.54 -7.88 13.88
N PHE A 407 6.59 -7.16 13.48
CA PHE A 407 6.48 -5.75 13.13
C PHE A 407 5.64 -5.52 11.87
N LEU A 408 5.83 -6.32 10.81
CA LEU A 408 5.01 -6.22 9.59
C LEU A 408 3.56 -6.60 9.87
N SER A 409 3.32 -7.65 10.66
CA SER A 409 1.96 -8.08 11.04
C SER A 409 1.24 -6.97 11.83
N ASN A 410 1.90 -6.41 12.84
CA ASN A 410 1.37 -5.28 13.62
C ASN A 410 1.19 -4.02 12.78
N GLY A 411 2.12 -3.72 11.88
CA GLY A 411 2.03 -2.58 10.97
C GLY A 411 0.87 -2.69 9.98
N THR A 412 0.63 -3.90 9.46
CA THR A 412 -0.50 -4.23 8.58
C THR A 412 -1.82 -4.05 9.31
N ARG A 413 -1.96 -4.66 10.50
CA ARG A 413 -3.15 -4.51 11.33
C ARG A 413 -3.41 -3.05 11.73
N SER A 414 -2.35 -2.33 12.11
CA SER A 414 -2.47 -0.91 12.43
C SER A 414 -2.96 -0.10 11.23
N ALA A 415 -2.55 -0.44 10.00
CA ALA A 415 -3.05 0.22 8.80
C ALA A 415 -4.52 -0.15 8.51
N GLU A 416 -4.96 -1.38 8.77
CA GLU A 416 -6.36 -1.79 8.65
C GLU A 416 -7.27 -0.96 9.56
N GLU A 417 -6.89 -0.79 10.82
CA GLU A 417 -7.65 -0.04 11.84
C GLU A 417 -7.81 1.46 11.49
N MET A 418 -6.98 2.01 10.59
CA MET A 418 -7.10 3.40 10.12
C MET A 418 -8.29 3.63 9.19
N LEU A 419 -8.82 2.57 8.56
CA LEU A 419 -9.99 2.67 7.67
C LEU A 419 -11.30 2.80 8.47
N ASP A 420 -11.39 2.16 9.65
CA ASP A 420 -12.62 2.12 10.44
C ASP A 420 -13.06 3.50 10.99
N GLY A 421 -12.14 4.48 11.01
CA GLY A 421 -12.42 5.87 11.41
C GLY A 421 -13.11 6.74 10.34
N GLU A 422 -13.31 6.23 9.12
CA GLU A 422 -13.65 7.02 7.92
C GLU A 422 -14.98 7.77 7.98
N TYR A 423 -15.92 7.37 8.85
CA TYR A 423 -17.23 8.02 8.98
C TYR A 423 -17.21 9.43 9.62
N ARG A 424 -16.07 9.91 10.17
CA ARG A 424 -16.02 11.19 10.90
C ARG A 424 -15.13 12.31 10.33
N ASP A 425 -14.15 12.03 9.48
CA ASP A 425 -13.09 13.02 9.15
C ASP A 425 -12.73 13.18 7.66
N GLY A 426 -13.71 13.03 6.75
CA GLY A 426 -13.58 13.50 5.36
C GLY A 426 -12.39 12.93 4.56
N GLY A 427 -12.05 11.65 4.76
CA GLY A 427 -11.01 10.95 3.99
C GLY A 427 -9.56 11.19 4.46
N SER A 428 -9.33 11.79 5.64
CA SER A 428 -7.99 11.91 6.23
C SER A 428 -7.38 10.55 6.60
N GLY A 429 -8.19 9.65 7.17
CA GLY A 429 -7.77 8.31 7.62
C GLY A 429 -7.23 7.45 6.48
N LYS A 430 -7.90 7.46 5.33
CA LYS A 430 -7.46 6.73 4.13
C LYS A 430 -6.11 7.23 3.59
N ARG A 431 -5.89 8.54 3.54
CA ARG A 431 -4.58 9.10 3.12
C ARG A 431 -3.47 8.69 4.08
N ALA A 432 -3.76 8.69 5.38
CA ALA A 432 -2.82 8.25 6.40
C ALA A 432 -2.53 6.74 6.30
N GLN A 433 -3.55 5.90 6.02
CA GLN A 433 -3.40 4.47 5.75
C GLN A 433 -2.50 4.22 4.53
N VAL A 434 -2.80 4.86 3.38
CA VAL A 434 -2.01 4.70 2.16
C VAL A 434 -0.53 5.02 2.43
N ARG A 435 -0.27 6.12 3.14
CA ARG A 435 1.11 6.50 3.53
C ARG A 435 1.77 5.46 4.43
N GLN A 436 1.04 4.88 5.37
CA GLN A 436 1.55 3.83 6.26
C GLN A 436 1.90 2.55 5.48
N VAL A 437 1.04 2.13 4.56
CA VAL A 437 1.29 0.96 3.68
C VAL A 437 2.50 1.20 2.79
N GLN A 438 2.62 2.40 2.20
CA GLN A 438 3.79 2.79 1.41
C GLN A 438 5.09 2.69 2.21
N LEU A 439 5.09 3.16 3.46
CA LEU A 439 6.23 3.06 4.35
C LEU A 439 6.60 1.60 4.67
N LEU A 440 5.61 0.73 4.90
CA LEU A 440 5.84 -0.72 5.08
C LEU A 440 6.45 -1.35 3.81
N CYS A 441 5.94 -1.01 2.63
CA CYS A 441 6.47 -1.51 1.36
C CYS A 441 7.93 -1.08 1.15
N LEU A 442 8.23 0.19 1.39
CA LEU A 442 9.60 0.73 1.31
C LEU A 442 10.54 0.04 2.29
N PHE A 443 10.07 -0.25 3.50
CA PHE A 443 10.84 -0.98 4.50
C PHE A 443 11.18 -2.40 4.05
N VAL A 444 10.20 -3.15 3.53
CA VAL A 444 10.43 -4.50 2.98
C VAL A 444 11.43 -4.44 1.81
N HIS A 445 11.28 -3.48 0.89
CA HIS A 445 12.22 -3.28 -0.22
C HIS A 445 13.64 -2.98 0.26
N SER A 446 13.79 -2.15 1.30
CA SER A 446 15.09 -1.84 1.91
C SER A 446 15.76 -3.11 2.45
N LEU A 447 15.01 -3.94 3.18
CA LEU A 447 15.52 -5.17 3.76
C LEU A 447 15.90 -6.21 2.69
N LEU A 448 15.10 -6.37 1.64
CA LEU A 448 15.39 -7.23 0.50
C LEU A 448 16.64 -6.76 -0.26
N ARG A 449 16.75 -5.45 -0.51
CA ARG A 449 17.91 -4.86 -1.20
C ARG A 449 19.19 -5.00 -0.38
N ALA A 450 19.10 -4.90 0.93
CA ALA A 450 20.23 -5.13 1.84
C ALA A 450 20.62 -6.61 1.97
N GLY A 451 19.80 -7.53 1.46
CA GLY A 451 20.04 -8.97 1.54
C GLY A 451 19.91 -9.54 2.95
N VAL A 452 19.23 -8.83 3.87
CA VAL A 452 19.04 -9.29 5.24
C VAL A 452 17.95 -10.35 5.33
N ILE A 453 16.93 -10.22 4.49
CA ILE A 453 15.84 -11.19 4.34
C ILE A 453 15.77 -11.67 2.90
N SER A 454 15.30 -12.89 2.71
CA SER A 454 14.88 -13.39 1.40
C SER A 454 13.37 -13.22 1.21
N LEU A 455 12.92 -13.21 -0.04
CA LEU A 455 11.50 -13.20 -0.39
C LEU A 455 10.71 -14.37 0.23
N ARG A 456 11.38 -15.50 0.49
CA ARG A 456 10.77 -16.66 1.12
C ARG A 456 10.50 -16.43 2.61
N ASP A 457 11.35 -15.65 3.26
CA ASP A 457 11.23 -15.39 4.69
C ASP A 457 10.01 -14.51 4.98
N VAL A 458 9.74 -13.47 4.18
CA VAL A 458 8.62 -12.53 4.40
C VAL A 458 7.40 -12.80 3.52
N TYR A 459 7.30 -14.02 3.01
CA TYR A 459 6.33 -14.37 1.98
C TYR A 459 4.88 -14.08 2.40
N TYR A 460 4.52 -14.52 3.60
CA TYR A 460 3.15 -14.43 4.11
C TYR A 460 2.78 -13.00 4.50
N GLU A 461 3.72 -12.23 5.04
CA GLU A 461 3.51 -10.82 5.40
C GLU A 461 3.29 -9.98 4.16
N VAL A 462 4.09 -10.20 3.12
CA VAL A 462 3.94 -9.48 1.86
C VAL A 462 2.65 -9.89 1.14
N GLN A 463 2.26 -11.17 1.20
CA GLN A 463 0.97 -11.61 0.71
C GLN A 463 -0.18 -10.90 1.43
N MET A 464 -0.18 -10.91 2.77
CA MET A 464 -1.21 -10.24 3.57
C MET A 464 -1.28 -8.74 3.25
N LEU A 465 -0.13 -8.07 3.18
CA LEU A 465 -0.06 -6.65 2.83
C LEU A 465 -0.61 -6.38 1.42
N GLY A 466 -0.25 -7.20 0.43
CA GLY A 466 -0.70 -7.06 -0.95
C GLY A 466 -2.18 -7.36 -1.16
N VAL A 467 -2.72 -8.36 -0.46
CA VAL A 467 -4.13 -8.75 -0.51
C VAL A 467 -4.99 -7.69 0.18
N THR A 468 -4.63 -7.28 1.39
CA THR A 468 -5.42 -6.32 2.17
C THR A 468 -5.39 -4.93 1.53
N PHE A 469 -4.23 -4.49 1.03
CA PHE A 469 -4.05 -3.15 0.48
C PHE A 469 -3.85 -3.16 -1.04
N MET A 470 -4.61 -4.00 -1.75
CA MET A 470 -4.52 -4.10 -3.22
C MET A 470 -4.78 -2.77 -3.95
N ASN A 471 -5.55 -1.88 -3.31
CA ASN A 471 -5.75 -0.52 -3.78
C ASN A 471 -4.43 0.27 -3.82
N VAL A 472 -3.48 0.04 -2.90
CA VAL A 472 -2.18 0.72 -2.88
C VAL A 472 -1.23 0.13 -3.95
N LYS A 473 -0.78 0.96 -4.88
CA LYS A 473 0.11 0.58 -6.00
C LYS A 473 1.38 -0.11 -5.52
N GLU A 474 2.05 0.43 -4.51
CA GLU A 474 3.30 -0.11 -3.98
C GLU A 474 3.11 -1.50 -3.36
N ALA A 475 2.00 -1.74 -2.66
CA ALA A 475 1.69 -3.06 -2.10
C ALA A 475 1.45 -4.07 -3.22
N ARG A 476 0.76 -3.66 -4.29
CA ARG A 476 0.52 -4.49 -5.48
C ARG A 476 1.80 -4.81 -6.23
N GLU A 477 2.68 -3.82 -6.42
CA GLU A 477 3.99 -4.01 -7.08
C GLU A 477 4.92 -4.90 -6.27
N LEU A 478 5.01 -4.67 -4.96
CA LEU A 478 5.76 -5.53 -4.04
C LEU A 478 5.22 -6.96 -4.13
N TRP A 479 3.90 -7.14 -4.07
CA TRP A 479 3.28 -8.45 -4.17
C TRP A 479 3.56 -9.13 -5.52
N ARG A 480 3.48 -8.42 -6.65
CA ARG A 480 3.88 -8.95 -7.97
C ARG A 480 5.33 -9.40 -7.97
N ALA A 481 6.25 -8.62 -7.39
CA ALA A 481 7.66 -8.98 -7.32
C ALA A 481 7.91 -10.27 -6.52
N VAL A 482 7.08 -10.56 -5.51
CA VAL A 482 7.14 -11.81 -4.74
C VAL A 482 6.40 -12.95 -5.46
N SER A 483 5.42 -12.59 -6.29
CA SER A 483 4.53 -13.51 -7.00
C SER A 483 5.10 -14.10 -8.30
N GLY A 484 6.11 -13.48 -8.90
CA GLY A 484 6.72 -14.00 -10.13
C GLY A 484 5.87 -13.73 -11.36
#